data_AF-A0A3D1XS27-F1
#
_entry.id   AF-A0A3D1XS27-F1
#
_cell.length_a   1.000
_cell.length_b   1.000
_cell.length_c   1.000
_cell.angle_alpha   90.00
_cell.angle_beta   90.00
_cell.angle_gamma   90.00
#
_symmetry.space_group_name_H-M   'P 1'
#
loop_
_entity.id
_entity.type
_entity.pdbx_description
1 polymer ?
#
loop_
_entity_poly.entity_id
_entity_poly.type
_entity_poly.pdbx_seq_one_letter_code
_entity_poly.pdbx_strand_id
1 'polypeptide(L)' 'QEAFLFWRVSKGGPGLPNESTPWSSAMPPWEEHLKTEEIWKVILFEYWYTGWHPRTFGTEGSTAGGGE' A
#
# COMPACT_ATOMS: atom_id res chain seq x y z
N GLN A 1 2.12 -9.56 -0.43
CA GLN A 1 2.38 -8.14 -0.76
C GLN A 1 1.28 -7.23 -0.21
N GLU A 2 0.00 -7.57 -0.38
CA GLU A 2 -1.13 -6.81 0.20
C GLU A 2 -1.11 -6.77 1.74
N ALA A 3 -0.76 -7.87 2.40
CA ALA A 3 -0.60 -7.90 3.86
C ALA A 3 0.47 -6.93 4.38
N PHE A 4 1.52 -6.64 3.58
CA PHE A 4 2.56 -5.67 3.95
C PHE A 4 2.07 -4.22 3.77
N LEU A 5 1.28 -3.94 2.73
CA LEU A 5 0.62 -2.64 2.57
C LEU A 5 -0.36 -2.38 3.71
N PHE A 6 -1.26 -3.33 3.98
CA PHE A 6 -2.22 -3.21 5.08
C PHE A 6 -1.51 -2.99 6.41
N TRP A 7 -0.45 -3.77 6.69
CA TRP A 7 0.33 -3.63 7.92
C TRP A 7 1.02 -2.26 8.03
N ARG A 8 1.58 -1.73 6.94
CA ARG A 8 2.17 -0.38 6.93
C ARG A 8 1.13 0.71 7.19
N VAL A 9 -0.05 0.57 6.60
CA VAL A 9 -1.15 1.54 6.76
C VAL A 9 -1.75 1.44 8.17
N SER A 10 -1.89 0.24 8.72
CA SER A 10 -2.48 0.03 10.04
C SER A 10 -1.55 0.51 11.16
N LYS A 11 -0.24 0.22 11.06
CA LYS A 11 0.76 0.62 12.06
C LYS A 11 1.19 2.08 11.94
N GLY A 12 1.11 2.67 10.75
CA GLY A 12 1.59 4.04 10.51
C GLY A 12 3.11 4.16 10.62
N GLY A 13 3.61 5.38 10.82
CA GLY A 13 5.04 5.67 11.00
C GLY A 13 5.68 5.15 12.31
N PRO A 14 5.00 5.20 13.47
CA PRO A 14 5.57 4.74 14.74
C PRO A 14 5.72 3.21 14.82
N GLY A 15 6.91 2.69 15.15
CA GLY A 15 7.12 1.25 15.44
C GLY A 15 7.52 0.38 14.25
N LEU A 16 7.73 0.95 13.06
CA LEU A 16 8.35 0.25 11.92
C LEU A 16 9.89 0.22 12.03
N PRO A 17 10.56 -0.82 11.50
CA PRO A 17 12.03 -0.86 11.43
C PRO A 17 12.59 0.36 10.68
N ASN A 18 13.72 0.90 11.16
CA ASN A 18 14.37 2.08 10.56
C ASN A 18 14.72 1.88 9.08
N GLU A 19 14.97 0.64 8.64
CA GLU A 19 15.28 0.32 7.25
C GLU A 19 14.11 0.57 6.28
N SER A 20 12.87 0.73 6.80
CA SER A 20 11.66 0.99 5.99
C SER A 20 11.33 2.48 5.84
N THR A 21 12.22 3.39 6.26
CA THR A 21 11.99 4.86 6.25
C THR A 21 10.67 5.33 6.89
N PRO A 22 10.33 4.88 8.11
CA PRO A 22 9.02 5.14 8.72
C PRO A 22 8.63 6.60 8.90
N TRP A 23 9.60 7.46 9.20
CA TRP A 23 9.40 8.90 9.40
C TRP A 23 8.96 9.63 8.12
N SER A 24 9.06 8.98 6.96
CA SER A 24 8.57 9.50 5.69
C SER A 24 7.12 9.10 5.39
N SER A 25 6.47 8.34 6.28
CA SER A 25 5.05 8.01 6.16
C SER A 25 4.21 9.07 6.85
N ALA A 26 3.40 9.82 6.10
CA ALA A 26 2.43 10.75 6.67
C ALA A 26 1.22 10.05 7.33
N MET A 27 1.20 8.71 7.36
CA MET A 27 0.06 7.96 7.91
C MET A 27 0.19 7.78 9.44
N PRO A 28 -0.78 8.30 10.24
CA PRO A 28 -0.87 8.00 11.66
C PRO A 28 -1.22 6.52 11.91
N PRO A 29 -1.08 5.99 13.15
CA PRO A 29 -1.44 4.61 13.48
C PRO A 29 -2.96 4.40 13.38
N TRP A 30 -3.46 4.02 12.20
CA TRP A 30 -4.89 3.90 11.94
C TRP A 30 -5.57 2.80 12.74
N GLU A 31 -4.84 1.79 13.20
CA GLU A 31 -5.40 0.72 14.03
C GLU A 31 -5.94 1.20 15.38
N GLU A 32 -5.52 2.36 15.86
CA GLU A 32 -6.04 2.98 17.09
C GLU A 32 -7.35 3.76 16.86
N HIS A 33 -7.70 4.02 15.60
CA HIS A 33 -8.81 4.91 15.22
C HIS A 33 -9.86 4.27 14.33
N LEU A 34 -9.49 3.23 13.58
CA LEU A 34 -10.31 2.57 12.57
C LEU A 34 -10.31 1.06 12.77
N LYS A 35 -11.44 0.43 12.47
CA LYS A 35 -11.54 -1.03 12.35
C LYS A 35 -10.83 -1.50 11.08
N THR A 36 -10.39 -2.75 11.07
CA THR A 36 -9.76 -3.40 9.90
C THR A 36 -10.54 -3.18 8.60
N GLU A 37 -11.88 -3.31 8.63
CA GLU A 37 -12.72 -3.09 7.45
C GLU A 37 -12.73 -1.64 6.97
N GLU A 38 -12.65 -0.67 7.89
CA GLU A 38 -12.61 0.75 7.57
C GLU A 38 -11.26 1.12 6.97
N ILE A 39 -10.17 0.54 7.48
CA ILE A 39 -8.84 0.66 6.89
C ILE A 39 -8.84 0.15 5.44
N TRP A 40 -9.45 -1.01 5.19
CA TRP A 40 -9.59 -1.54 3.83
C TRP A 40 -10.42 -0.63 2.92
N LYS A 41 -11.52 -0.05 3.42
CA LYS A 41 -12.34 0.89 2.65
C LYS A 41 -11.55 2.13 2.26
N VAL A 42 -10.73 2.68 3.16
CA VAL A 42 -9.87 3.84 2.84
C VAL A 42 -8.81 3.46 1.82
N ILE A 43 -8.13 2.32 1.99
CA ILE A 43 -7.13 1.84 1.01
C ILE A 43 -7.75 1.69 -0.39
N LEU A 44 -8.94 1.08 -0.49
CA LEU A 44 -9.66 0.94 -1.75
C LEU A 44 -10.10 2.29 -2.33
N PHE A 45 -10.55 3.22 -1.47
CA PHE A 45 -10.89 4.58 -1.87
C PHE A 45 -9.68 5.32 -2.46
N GLU A 46 -8.50 5.25 -1.83
CA GLU A 46 -7.28 5.91 -2.31
C GLU A 46 -6.90 5.41 -3.72
N TYR A 47 -6.96 4.10 -3.96
CA TYR A 47 -6.72 3.53 -5.30
C TYR A 47 -7.75 4.03 -6.32
N TRP A 48 -9.03 4.01 -5.96
CA TRP A 48 -10.09 4.50 -6.83
C TRP A 48 -9.97 6.01 -7.14
N TYR A 49 -9.70 6.81 -6.12
CA TYR A 49 -9.66 8.28 -6.22
C TYR A 49 -8.43 8.79 -6.97
N THR A 50 -7.26 8.19 -6.72
CA THR A 50 -6.00 8.62 -7.35
C THR A 50 -5.77 7.98 -8.73
N GLY A 51 -6.55 6.96 -9.09
CA GLY A 51 -6.34 6.16 -10.31
C GLY A 51 -5.11 5.25 -10.26
N TRP A 52 -4.40 5.21 -9.12
CA TRP A 52 -3.31 4.27 -8.92
C TRP A 52 -3.85 2.87 -8.73
N HIS A 53 -3.16 1.90 -9.31
CA HIS A 53 -3.47 0.49 -9.15
C HIS A 53 -2.35 -0.19 -8.35
N PRO A 54 -2.67 -1.16 -7.48
CA PRO A 54 -1.66 -1.95 -6.80
C PRO A 54 -0.73 -2.59 -7.83
N ARG A 55 0.57 -2.68 -7.52
CA ARG A 55 1.47 -3.49 -8.33
C ARG A 55 0.98 -4.93 -8.29
N THR A 56 0.55 -5.43 -9.43
CA THR A 56 0.21 -6.85 -9.61
C THR A 56 1.48 -7.68 -9.64
N PHE A 57 1.38 -8.95 -9.29
CA PHE A 57 2.49 -9.88 -9.51
C PHE A 57 2.77 -9.89 -11.01
N GLY A 58 3.96 -9.46 -11.41
CA GLY A 58 4.40 -9.65 -12.79
C GLY A 58 4.39 -11.15 -13.07
N THR A 59 3.64 -11.59 -14.07
CA THR A 59 4.06 -12.76 -14.82
C THR A 59 5.45 -12.41 -15.35
N GLU A 60 6.47 -13.12 -14.91
CA GLU A 60 7.79 -13.02 -15.50
C GLU A 60 7.64 -13.29 -17.01
N GLY A 61 7.91 -12.28 -17.85
CA GLY A 61 7.96 -12.42 -19.30
C GLY A 61 6.70 -12.00 -20.06
N SER A 62 6.64 -10.72 -20.46
CA SER A 62 6.20 -10.41 -21.81
C SER A 62 6.90 -9.13 -22.29
N THR A 63 8.09 -9.31 -22.84
CA THR A 63 8.64 -8.38 -23.81
C THR A 63 7.74 -8.46 -25.05
N ALA A 64 6.69 -7.65 -25.09
CA ALA A 64 5.93 -7.37 -26.31
C ALA A 64 6.11 -5.88 -26.63
N GLY A 65 7.36 -5.52 -26.94
CA GLY A 65 7.71 -4.23 -27.52
C GLY A 65 7.94 -4.40 -29.02
N GLY A 66 6.97 -3.92 -29.81
CA GLY A 66 7.19 -3.32 -31.12
C GLY A 66 7.58 -4.25 -32.26
N GLY A 67 6.58 -4.78 -32.98
CA GLY A 67 6.75 -5.03 -34.40
C GLY A 67 6.60 -3.71 -35.16
N GLU A 68 7.67 -3.30 -35.85
CA GLU A 68 7.66 -2.55 -37.10
C GLU A 68 8.52 -3.33 -38.11
#